data_AF-A0A482YSX0-F1
#
_entry.id   AF-A0A482YSX0-F1
#
_cell.length_a   1.000
_cell.length_b   1.000
_cell.length_c   1.000
_cell.angle_alpha   90.00
_cell.angle_beta   90.00
_cell.angle_gamma   90.00
#
_symmetry.space_group_name_H-M   'P 1'
#
loop_
_entity.id
_entity.type
_entity.pdbx_description
1 polymer ?
#
loop_
_entity_poly.entity_id
_entity_poly.type
_entity_poly.pdbx_seq_one_letter_code
_entity_poly.pdbx_strand_id
1 'polypeptide(L)' 'MFVVLDGAVDMHYIEQGKEHSSILESGDIFFASTGTKRVAHPMGEARILVVEKEGSI' A
#
# COMPACT_ATOMS: atom_id res chain seq x y z
N MET A 1 5.62 -3.49 4.75
CA MET A 1 4.46 -4.38 4.49
C MET A 1 3.20 -3.65 4.92
N PHE A 2 2.10 -3.87 4.21
CA PHE A 2 0.85 -3.16 4.38
C PHE A 2 -0.31 -4.15 4.30
N VAL A 3 -1.30 -4.04 5.20
CA VAL A 3 -2.49 -4.89 5.20
C VAL A 3 -3.72 -4.03 5.37
N VAL A 4 -4.73 -4.23 4.53
CA VAL A 4 -6.05 -3.60 4.72
C VAL A 4 -6.84 -4.45 5.70
N LEU A 5 -7.16 -3.88 6.86
CA LEU A 5 -7.94 -4.55 7.90
C LEU A 5 -9.45 -4.35 7.71
N ASP A 6 -9.83 -3.19 7.18
CA ASP A 6 -11.22 -2.81 6.91
C ASP A 6 -11.26 -1.71 5.84
N GLY A 7 -12.30 -1.68 5.00
CA GLY A 7 -12.45 -0.75 3.88
C GLY A 7 -11.67 -1.17 2.62
N ALA A 8 -11.38 -0.20 1.75
CA ALA A 8 -10.65 -0.41 0.51
C ALA A 8 -9.67 0.73 0.20
N VAL A 9 -8.61 0.44 -0.54
CA VAL A 9 -7.54 1.39 -0.88
C VAL A 9 -7.17 1.24 -2.35
N ASP A 10 -7.17 2.34 -3.09
CA ASP A 10 -6.50 2.41 -4.40
C ASP A 10 -5.01 2.71 -4.17
N MET A 11 -4.17 1.69 -4.31
CA MET A 11 -2.73 1.75 -4.08
C MET A 11 -1.99 2.05 -5.38
N HIS A 12 -1.33 3.20 -5.44
CA HIS A 12 -0.47 3.60 -6.56
C HIS A 12 0.99 3.36 -6.18
N TYR A 13 1.79 2.81 -7.10
CA TYR A 13 3.20 2.55 -6.85
C TYR A 13 4.04 2.60 -8.13
N ILE A 14 5.33 2.87 -7.96
CA ILE A 14 6.31 2.84 -9.06
C ILE A 14 7.22 1.64 -8.90
N GLU A 15 7.16 0.72 -9.84
CA GLU A 15 8.01 -0.46 -9.90
C GLU A 15 8.80 -0.47 -11.21
N GLN A 16 10.13 -0.63 -11.12
CA GLN A 16 11.02 -0.59 -12.28
C GLN A 16 10.82 0.65 -13.20
N GLY A 17 10.48 1.79 -12.59
CA GLY A 17 10.24 3.05 -13.30
C GLY A 17 8.90 3.13 -14.03
N LYS A 18 7.99 2.17 -13.83
CA LYS A 18 6.63 2.17 -14.37
C LYS A 18 5.62 2.45 -13.27
N GLU A 19 4.58 3.20 -13.60
CA GLU A 19 3.46 3.45 -12.71
C GLU A 19 2.48 2.28 -12.76
N HIS A 20 2.01 1.88 -11.58
CA HIS A 20 1.05 0.82 -11.37
C HIS A 20 0.00 1.29 -10.36
N SER A 21 -1.21 0.75 -10.48
CA SER A 21 -2.25 0.89 -9.46
C SER A 21 -2.97 -0.44 -9.23
N SER A 22 -3.48 -0.62 -8.02
CA SER A 22 -4.27 -1.79 -7.65
C SER A 22 -5.25 -1.44 -6.53
N ILE A 23 -6.47 -1.96 -6.63
CA ILE A 23 -7.46 -1.87 -5.54
C ILE A 23 -7.15 -2.99 -4.55
N LEU A 24 -6.96 -2.62 -3.29
CA LEU A 24 -6.78 -3.52 -2.17
C LEU A 24 -8.05 -3.52 -1.32
N GLU A 25 -8.61 -4.70 -1.06
CA GLU A 25 -9.77 -4.90 -0.18
C GLU A 25 -9.35 -5.46 1.19
N SER A 26 -10.27 -5.49 2.14
CA SER A 26 -10.05 -6.11 3.46
C SER A 26 -9.45 -7.52 3.35
N GLY A 27 -8.30 -7.72 3.99
CA GLY A 27 -7.54 -8.97 3.95
C GLY A 27 -6.37 -8.95 2.97
N ASP A 28 -6.34 -8.03 2.00
CA ASP A 28 -5.24 -7.93 1.05
C ASP A 28 -3.97 -7.41 1.71
N ILE A 29 -2.85 -7.96 1.21
CA ILE A 29 -1.51 -7.61 1.65
C ILE A 29 -0.78 -6.96 0.48
N PHE A 30 -0.19 -5.80 0.73
CA PHE A 30 0.67 -5.12 -0.21
C PHE A 30 2.11 -5.06 0.32
N PHE A 31 3.04 -5.55 -0.49
CA PHE A 31 4.48 -5.49 -0.23
C PHE A 31 5.17 -4.70 -1.33
N ALA A 32 5.78 -3.60 -0.93
CA ALA A 32 6.63 -2.77 -1.78
C ALA A 32 8.09 -2.94 -1.31
N SER A 33 8.99 -3.19 -2.26
CA SER A 33 10.42 -3.31 -1.98
C SER A 33 11.01 -1.99 -1.47
N THR A 34 12.15 -2.04 -0.77
CA THR A 34 12.82 -0.84 -0.25
C THR A 34 13.07 0.18 -1.36
N GLY A 35 12.68 1.43 -1.14
CA GLY A 35 12.80 2.51 -2.14
C GLY A 35 11.68 2.56 -3.18
N THR A 36 10.69 1.67 -3.11
CA THR A 36 9.49 1.74 -3.95
C THR A 36 8.64 2.93 -3.51
N LYS A 37 8.47 3.90 -4.41
CA LYS A 37 7.52 5.00 -4.22
C LYS A 37 6.11 4.44 -4.28
N ARG A 38 5.28 4.80 -3.30
CA ARG A 38 3.90 4.34 -3.18
C ARG A 38 3.03 5.40 -2.53
N VAL A 39 1.76 5.44 -2.91
CA VAL A 39 0.73 6.33 -2.36
C VAL A 39 -0.55 5.52 -2.22
N ALA A 40 -1.09 5.48 -1.00
CA ALA A 40 -2.37 4.86 -0.70
C ALA A 40 -3.48 5.90 -0.77
N HIS A 41 -4.51 5.67 -1.59
CA HIS A 41 -5.72 6.49 -1.63
C HIS A 41 -6.91 5.71 -1.05
N PRO A 42 -7.28 5.95 0.23
CA PRO A 42 -8.45 5.30 0.82
C PRO A 42 -9.73 5.60 0.03
N MET A 43 -10.50 4.56 -0.26
CA MET A 43 -11.81 4.67 -0.91
C MET A 43 -12.92 4.80 0.15
N GLY A 44 -12.85 5.89 0.92
CA GLY A 44 -13.65 6.08 2.14
C GLY A 44 -12.84 5.85 3.41
N GLU A 45 -13.50 5.48 4.50
CA GLU A 45 -12.79 5.08 5.73
C GLU A 45 -12.10 3.73 5.49
N ALA A 46 -10.79 3.68 5.74
CA ALA A 46 -10.01 2.45 5.65
C ALA A 46 -9.14 2.30 6.89
N ARG A 47 -9.02 1.06 7.39
CA ARG A 47 -8.18 0.71 8.54
C ARG A 47 -7.04 -0.15 8.04
N ILE A 48 -5.82 0.26 8.37
CA ILE A 48 -4.63 -0.26 7.72
C ILE A 48 -3.59 -0.59 8.79
N LEU A 49 -2.99 -1.77 8.70
CA LEU A 49 -1.80 -2.13 9.45
C LEU A 49 -0.56 -1.92 8.60
N VAL A 50 0.35 -1.07 9.08
CA VAL A 50 1.66 -0.87 8.46
C VAL A 50 2.72 -1.50 9.34
N VAL A 51 3.53 -2.38 8.75
CA VAL A 51 4.73 -2.94 9.38
C VAL A 51 5.93 -2.45 8.59
N GLU A 52 6.76 -1.63 9.23
CA GLU A 52 7.96 -1.06 8.64
C GLU A 52 9.17 -1.30 9.55
N LYS A 53 10.36 -1.26 8.95
CA LYS A 53 11.61 -1.27 9.69
C LYS A 53 12.02 0.18 9.91
N GLU A 54 12.52 0.50 11.09
CA GLU A 54 13.07 1.83 11.38
C GLU A 54 14.05 2.26 10.27
N GLY A 55 13.81 3.43 9.68
CA GLY A 55 14.62 3.99 8.60
C GLY A 55 14.28 3.53 7.16
N SER A 56 13.17 2.81 6.93
CA SER A 56 12.77 2.35 5.58
C SER A 56 11.88 3.32 4.79
N ILE A 57 11.99 4.63 5.06
CA ILE A 57 11.19 5.69 4.41
C ILE A 57 11.69 5.95 2.98
#